data_AF-A0A1A7KGF9-F1
#
_entry.id   AF-A0A1A7KGF9-F1
#
_cell.length_a   1.000
_cell.length_b   1.000
_cell.length_c   1.000
_cell.angle_alpha   90.00
_cell.angle_beta   90.00
_cell.angle_gamma   90.00
#
_symmetry.space_group_name_H-M   'P 1'
#
loop_
_entity.id
_entity.type
_entity.pdbx_description
1 polymer ?
#
loop_
_entity_poly.entity_id
_entity_poly.type
_entity_poly.pdbx_seq_one_letter_code
_entity_poly.pdbx_strand_id
1 'polypeptide(L)'
;MATLKKLMTLMSKEGVTNQRAEIISSFTNGRTDSAKNLSPDEIDTLCDFYERNSNELLNKKRKRVIAAIFGMFKKMNKTVTTEYVKTIACRASKYQRFNDIPSTRLDSLYSAFLNAQRDLHFAGRLVEGHISEQQHYN
;
A
#
# COMPACT_ATOMS: atom_id res chain seq x y z
N MET A 1 1.67 -18.52 20.89
CA MET A 1 2.37 -19.60 20.18
C MET A 1 1.89 -19.73 18.75
N ALA A 2 2.57 -19.02 17.89
CA ALA A 2 2.65 -19.25 16.47
C ALA A 2 3.22 -20.64 16.21
N THR A 3 2.82 -21.21 15.08
CA THR A 3 3.27 -22.54 14.67
C THR A 3 4.36 -22.43 13.62
N LEU A 4 5.20 -23.46 13.52
CA LEU A 4 6.16 -23.60 12.43
C LEU A 4 5.50 -23.45 11.04
N LYS A 5 4.28 -23.99 10.89
CA LYS A 5 3.49 -23.86 9.66
C LYS A 5 3.15 -22.39 9.35
N LYS A 6 2.81 -21.59 10.36
CA LYS A 6 2.55 -20.15 10.21
C LYS A 6 3.81 -19.44 9.71
N LEU A 7 4.96 -19.67 10.35
CA LEU A 7 6.23 -19.08 9.96
C LEU A 7 6.60 -19.40 8.51
N MET A 8 6.53 -20.68 8.12
CA MET A 8 6.82 -21.12 6.75
C MET A 8 5.89 -20.45 5.73
N THR A 9 4.63 -20.27 6.07
CA THR A 9 3.65 -19.59 5.22
C THR A 9 3.98 -18.11 5.05
N LEU A 10 4.38 -17.42 6.12
CA LEU A 10 4.80 -16.01 6.06
C LEU A 10 6.06 -15.83 5.21
N MET A 11 7.07 -16.67 5.41
CA MET A 11 8.29 -16.64 4.59
C MET A 11 8.02 -16.94 3.11
N SER A 12 7.06 -17.82 2.79
CA SER A 12 6.60 -18.00 1.40
C SER A 12 5.98 -16.71 0.84
N LYS A 13 5.11 -16.04 1.61
CA LYS A 13 4.41 -14.82 1.18
C LYS A 13 5.37 -13.67 0.89
N GLU A 14 6.45 -13.57 1.66
CA GLU A 14 7.50 -12.56 1.46
C GLU A 14 8.50 -12.94 0.35
N GLY A 15 8.35 -14.11 -0.28
CA GLY A 15 9.20 -14.54 -1.40
C GLY A 15 10.59 -15.05 -1.01
N VAL A 16 10.86 -15.24 0.29
CA VAL A 16 12.19 -15.64 0.81
C VAL A 16 12.37 -17.16 0.95
N THR A 17 11.58 -17.96 0.21
CA THR A 17 11.58 -19.43 0.31
C THR A 17 12.95 -20.06 0.12
N ASN A 18 13.75 -19.56 -0.83
CA ASN A 18 15.07 -20.10 -1.15
C ASN A 18 16.16 -19.65 -0.15
N GLN A 19 15.90 -18.58 0.62
CA GLN A 19 16.84 -18.01 1.59
C GLN A 19 16.46 -18.36 3.04
N ARG A 20 15.49 -19.26 3.23
CA ARG A 20 14.99 -19.61 4.58
C ARG A 20 16.10 -20.05 5.52
N ALA A 21 16.95 -20.95 5.06
CA ALA A 21 18.04 -21.51 5.85
C ALA A 21 19.03 -20.42 6.30
N GLU A 22 19.38 -19.51 5.39
CA GLU A 22 20.26 -18.38 5.66
C GLU A 22 19.63 -17.38 6.64
N ILE A 23 18.35 -17.06 6.48
CA ILE A 23 17.61 -16.16 7.38
C ILE A 23 17.52 -16.77 8.79
N ILE A 24 17.21 -18.06 8.89
CA ILE A 24 17.09 -18.77 10.17
C ILE A 24 18.45 -18.87 10.85
N SER A 25 19.51 -19.17 10.09
CA SER A 25 20.89 -19.17 10.59
C SER A 25 21.29 -17.79 11.10
N SER A 26 21.05 -16.74 10.31
CA SER A 26 21.37 -15.36 10.71
C SER A 26 20.58 -14.91 11.94
N PHE A 27 19.29 -15.23 12.02
CA PHE A 27 18.44 -14.89 13.15
C PHE A 27 18.86 -15.60 14.45
N THR A 28 19.29 -16.86 14.34
CA THR A 28 19.75 -17.66 15.48
C THR A 28 21.25 -17.54 15.75
N ASN A 29 21.94 -16.57 15.11
CA ASN A 29 23.38 -16.35 15.19
C ASN A 29 24.20 -17.62 14.90
N GLY A 30 23.80 -18.38 13.88
CA GLY A 30 24.48 -19.59 13.41
C GLY A 30 24.12 -20.87 14.17
N ARG A 31 23.22 -20.82 15.15
CA ARG A 31 22.83 -22.01 15.94
C ARG A 31 22.13 -23.07 15.09
N THR A 32 21.27 -22.67 14.17
CA THR A 32 20.56 -23.60 13.27
C THR A 32 20.15 -22.93 11.98
N ASP A 33 20.13 -23.68 10.89
CA ASP A 33 19.58 -23.32 9.59
C ASP A 33 18.19 -23.93 9.36
N SER A 34 17.85 -24.96 10.13
CA SER A 34 16.57 -25.66 10.06
C SER A 34 15.49 -25.00 10.92
N ALA A 35 14.35 -24.69 10.30
CA ALA A 35 13.17 -24.14 10.97
C ALA A 35 12.59 -25.09 12.04
N LYS A 36 12.89 -26.39 11.97
CA LYS A 36 12.43 -27.41 12.95
C LYS A 36 13.15 -27.31 14.29
N ASN A 37 14.34 -26.71 14.31
CA ASN A 37 15.19 -26.59 15.49
C ASN A 37 15.03 -25.21 16.18
N LEU A 38 14.04 -24.43 15.77
CA LEU A 38 13.66 -23.17 16.41
C LEU A 38 12.86 -23.45 17.68
N SER A 39 13.12 -22.66 18.72
CA SER A 39 12.29 -22.65 19.92
C SER A 39 10.92 -22.02 19.61
N PRO A 40 9.89 -22.31 20.39
CA PRO A 40 8.59 -21.67 20.24
C PRO A 40 8.66 -20.13 20.29
N ASP A 41 9.49 -19.56 21.18
CA ASP A 41 9.65 -18.11 21.32
C ASP A 41 10.32 -17.47 20.10
N GLU A 42 11.28 -18.16 19.48
CA GLU A 42 11.91 -17.72 18.23
C GLU A 42 10.93 -17.75 17.06
N ILE A 43 10.09 -18.79 16.98
CA ILE A 43 9.02 -18.90 15.99
C ILE A 43 8.01 -17.75 16.16
N ASP A 44 7.61 -17.46 17.40
CA ASP A 44 6.73 -16.34 17.73
C ASP A 44 7.37 -15.01 17.30
N THR A 45 8.63 -14.77 17.66
CA THR A 45 9.36 -13.54 17.33
C THR A 45 9.49 -13.32 15.82
N LEU A 46 9.84 -14.36 15.06
CA LEU A 46 9.93 -14.28 13.60
C LEU A 46 8.57 -14.04 12.95
N CYS A 47 7.51 -14.73 13.42
CA CYS A 47 6.17 -14.51 12.92
C CYS A 47 5.72 -13.06 13.13
N ASP A 48 5.93 -12.54 14.33
CA ASP A 48 5.64 -11.15 14.69
C ASP A 48 6.39 -10.16 13.80
N PHE A 49 7.68 -10.39 13.57
CA PHE A 49 8.48 -9.56 12.69
C PHE A 49 7.89 -9.48 11.27
N TYR A 50 7.57 -10.62 10.66
CA TYR A 50 7.00 -10.65 9.32
C TYR A 50 5.61 -10.03 9.25
N GLU A 51 4.76 -10.27 10.26
CA GLU A 51 3.43 -9.67 10.32
C GLU A 51 3.49 -8.15 10.48
N ARG A 52 4.41 -7.63 11.30
CA ARG A 52 4.63 -6.18 11.43
C ARG A 52 5.09 -5.57 10.12
N ASN A 53 6.08 -6.16 9.46
CA ASN A 53 6.58 -5.68 8.17
C ASN A 53 5.50 -5.67 7.09
N SER A 54 4.73 -6.75 6.98
CA SER A 54 3.63 -6.86 6.02
C SER A 54 2.55 -5.79 6.26
N ASN A 55 2.19 -5.54 7.53
CA ASN A 55 1.26 -4.48 7.91
C ASN A 55 1.81 -3.08 7.60
N GLU A 56 3.11 -2.83 7.80
CA GLU A 56 3.74 -1.55 7.45
C GLU A 56 3.73 -1.28 5.95
N LEU A 57 4.05 -2.28 5.12
CA LEU A 57 3.99 -2.18 3.67
C LEU A 57 2.56 -1.87 3.21
N LEU A 58 1.57 -2.54 3.79
CA LEU A 58 0.16 -2.29 3.49
C LEU A 58 -0.27 -0.88 3.93
N ASN A 59 0.19 -0.41 5.09
CA ASN A 59 -0.06 0.95 5.57
C ASN A 59 0.57 2.02 4.67
N LYS A 60 1.77 1.78 4.11
CA LYS A 60 2.38 2.66 3.11
C LYS A 60 1.48 2.77 1.87
N LYS A 61 0.95 1.65 1.35
CA LYS A 61 0.01 1.66 0.22
C LYS A 61 -1.28 2.43 0.54
N ARG A 62 -1.86 2.21 1.72
CA ARG A 62 -3.04 2.95 2.21
C ARG A 62 -2.80 4.46 2.22
N LYS A 63 -1.67 4.92 2.77
CA LYS A 63 -1.29 6.34 2.78
C LYS A 63 -1.13 6.91 1.37
N ARG A 64 -0.54 6.16 0.44
CA ARG A 64 -0.41 6.56 -0.98
C ARG A 64 -1.76 6.77 -1.65
N VAL A 65 -2.73 5.87 -1.43
CA VAL A 65 -4.09 6.02 -1.97
C VAL A 65 -4.75 7.29 -1.43
N ILE A 66 -4.66 7.52 -0.11
CA ILE A 66 -5.19 8.74 0.52
C ILE A 66 -4.58 9.99 -0.12
N ALA A 67 -3.24 10.03 -0.26
CA ALA A 67 -2.54 11.14 -0.90
C ALA A 67 -2.96 11.36 -2.36
N ALA A 68 -3.17 10.28 -3.12
CA ALA A 68 -3.63 10.36 -4.50
C ALA A 68 -5.05 10.94 -4.61
N ILE A 69 -5.96 10.58 -3.70
CA ILE A 69 -7.31 11.14 -3.68
C ILE A 69 -7.27 12.62 -3.24
N PHE A 70 -6.47 12.96 -2.24
CA PHE A 70 -6.26 14.37 -1.85
C PHE A 70 -5.68 15.20 -3.00
N GLY A 71 -4.72 14.67 -3.75
CA GLY A 71 -4.14 15.34 -4.91
C GLY A 71 -5.17 15.63 -6.01
N MET A 72 -6.13 14.72 -6.22
CA MET A 72 -7.25 14.93 -7.14
C MET A 72 -8.14 16.09 -6.67
N PHE A 73 -8.56 16.10 -5.40
CA PHE A 73 -9.40 17.18 -4.87
C PHE A 73 -8.67 18.53 -4.83
N LYS A 74 -7.36 18.54 -4.56
CA LYS A 74 -6.54 19.75 -4.63
C LYS A 74 -6.57 20.38 -6.02
N LYS A 75 -6.47 19.57 -7.09
CA LYS A 75 -6.59 20.06 -8.48
C LYS A 75 -7.98 20.59 -8.82
N MET A 76 -9.01 20.10 -8.13
CA MET A 76 -10.38 20.63 -8.22
C MET A 76 -10.62 21.85 -7.31
N ASN A 77 -9.59 22.39 -6.65
CA ASN A 77 -9.69 23.46 -5.65
C ASN A 77 -10.68 23.17 -4.52
N LYS A 78 -10.85 21.89 -4.15
CA LYS A 78 -11.74 21.46 -3.07
C LYS A 78 -10.96 20.96 -1.87
N THR A 79 -11.23 21.54 -0.70
CA THR A 79 -10.73 21.02 0.58
C THR A 79 -11.65 19.89 1.06
N VAL A 80 -11.05 18.78 1.48
CA VAL A 80 -11.78 17.60 1.96
C VAL A 80 -11.14 17.06 3.23
N THR A 81 -11.90 16.36 4.05
CA THR A 81 -11.38 15.72 5.26
C THR A 81 -10.84 14.32 4.94
N THR A 82 -9.94 13.82 5.79
CA THR A 82 -9.38 12.46 5.65
C THR A 82 -10.47 11.39 5.69
N GLU A 83 -11.52 11.57 6.50
CA GLU A 83 -12.62 10.60 6.61
C GLU A 83 -13.48 10.56 5.34
N TYR A 84 -13.70 11.72 4.72
CA TYR A 84 -14.34 11.80 3.42
C TYR A 84 -13.52 11.08 2.35
N VAL A 85 -12.20 11.29 2.33
CA VAL A 85 -11.28 10.61 1.40
C VAL A 85 -11.33 9.08 1.56
N LYS A 86 -11.33 8.57 2.80
CA LYS A 86 -11.49 7.13 3.06
C LYS A 86 -12.83 6.62 2.54
N THR A 87 -13.91 7.38 2.73
CA THR A 87 -15.24 7.02 2.21
C THR A 87 -15.24 6.90 0.69
N ILE A 88 -14.56 7.82 -0.02
CA ILE A 88 -14.40 7.74 -1.48
C ILE A 88 -13.59 6.48 -1.88
N ALA A 89 -12.49 6.19 -1.18
CA ALA A 89 -11.72 4.98 -1.43
C ALA A 89 -12.55 3.70 -1.20
N CYS A 90 -13.36 3.66 -0.14
CA CYS A 90 -14.30 2.57 0.13
C CYS A 90 -15.32 2.40 -1.00
N ARG A 91 -15.95 3.50 -1.46
CA ARG A 91 -16.90 3.47 -2.59
C ARG A 91 -16.27 2.99 -3.89
N ALA A 92 -15.07 3.49 -4.22
CA ALA A 92 -14.35 3.10 -5.43
C ALA A 92 -13.86 1.63 -5.37
N SER A 93 -13.59 1.12 -4.18
CA SER A 93 -13.11 -0.24 -3.97
C SER A 93 -14.20 -1.28 -3.77
N LYS A 94 -15.43 -0.85 -3.44
CA LYS A 94 -16.58 -1.70 -3.02
C LYS A 94 -16.36 -2.41 -1.68
N TYR A 95 -15.59 -1.81 -0.77
CA TYR A 95 -15.40 -2.29 0.61
C TYR A 95 -16.04 -1.33 1.61
N GLN A 96 -16.53 -1.87 2.74
CA GLN A 96 -17.15 -1.06 3.79
C GLN A 96 -16.11 -0.29 4.62
N ARG A 97 -15.00 -0.94 4.97
CA ARG A 97 -13.93 -0.34 5.77
C ARG A 97 -12.67 -0.18 4.93
N PHE A 98 -12.00 0.95 5.08
CA PHE A 98 -10.79 1.26 4.34
C PHE A 98 -9.63 0.29 4.65
N ASN A 99 -9.56 -0.19 5.89
CA ASN A 99 -8.53 -1.13 6.31
C ASN A 99 -8.73 -2.53 5.72
N ASP A 100 -9.93 -2.86 5.23
CA ASP A 100 -10.22 -4.20 4.66
C ASP A 100 -9.82 -4.28 3.17
N ILE A 101 -9.43 -3.16 2.56
CA ILE A 101 -9.03 -3.13 1.15
C ILE A 101 -7.71 -3.89 0.97
N PRO A 102 -7.66 -4.90 0.08
CA PRO A 102 -6.45 -5.68 -0.15
C PRO A 102 -5.38 -4.90 -0.92
N SER A 103 -4.13 -5.32 -0.77
CA SER A 103 -2.93 -4.70 -1.37
C SER A 103 -3.08 -4.44 -2.88
N THR A 104 -3.54 -5.44 -3.64
CA THR A 104 -3.74 -5.36 -5.10
C THR A 104 -4.80 -4.32 -5.49
N ARG A 105 -5.86 -4.19 -4.69
CA ARG A 105 -6.90 -3.20 -4.92
C ARG A 105 -6.42 -1.80 -4.57
N LEU A 106 -5.61 -1.64 -3.52
CA LEU A 106 -4.96 -0.36 -3.21
C LEU A 106 -4.07 0.11 -4.36
N ASP A 107 -3.29 -0.77 -4.98
CA ASP A 107 -2.45 -0.41 -6.14
C ASP A 107 -3.31 0.04 -7.33
N SER A 108 -4.41 -0.67 -7.59
CA SER A 108 -5.36 -0.31 -8.65
C SER A 108 -6.01 1.05 -8.41
N LEU A 109 -6.47 1.32 -7.19
CA LEU A 109 -7.04 2.62 -6.81
C LEU A 109 -6.02 3.74 -6.95
N TYR A 110 -4.80 3.52 -6.47
CA TYR A 110 -3.73 4.50 -6.56
C TYR A 110 -3.48 4.92 -8.01
N SER A 111 -3.32 3.96 -8.92
CA SER A 111 -3.13 4.23 -10.35
C SER A 111 -4.34 4.95 -10.96
N ALA A 112 -5.57 4.54 -10.63
CA ALA A 112 -6.78 5.19 -11.13
C ALA A 112 -6.88 6.67 -10.71
N PHE A 113 -6.62 6.98 -9.43
CA PHE A 113 -6.67 8.36 -8.94
C PHE A 113 -5.51 9.21 -9.43
N LEU A 114 -4.33 8.62 -9.67
CA LEU A 114 -3.24 9.32 -10.37
C LEU A 114 -3.61 9.66 -11.81
N ASN A 115 -4.28 8.76 -12.53
CA ASN A 115 -4.75 9.04 -13.89
C ASN A 115 -5.75 10.20 -13.88
N ALA A 116 -6.73 10.15 -12.98
CA ALA A 116 -7.69 11.25 -12.81
C ALA A 116 -7.00 12.60 -12.52
N GLN A 117 -5.93 12.62 -11.71
CA GLN A 117 -5.14 13.84 -11.50
C GLN A 117 -4.48 14.36 -12.78
N ARG A 118 -3.95 13.47 -13.62
CA ARG A 118 -3.33 13.84 -14.90
C ARG A 118 -4.38 14.39 -15.86
N ASP A 119 -5.53 13.74 -15.94
CA ASP A 119 -6.63 14.14 -16.82
C ASP A 119 -7.18 15.52 -16.43
N LEU A 120 -7.36 15.78 -15.13
CA LEU A 120 -7.77 17.10 -14.64
C LEU A 120 -6.76 18.20 -14.96
N HIS A 121 -5.47 17.92 -14.80
CA HIS A 121 -4.43 18.86 -15.15
C HIS A 121 -4.38 19.13 -16.66
N PHE A 122 -4.55 18.09 -17.48
CA PHE A 122 -4.63 18.23 -18.93
C PHE A 122 -5.82 19.09 -19.35
N ALA A 123 -7.02 18.81 -18.83
CA ALA A 123 -8.21 19.60 -19.09
C ALA A 123 -8.03 21.07 -18.66
N GLY A 124 -7.43 21.32 -17.49
CA GLY A 124 -7.12 22.67 -17.02
C GLY A 124 -6.26 23.46 -18.01
N ARG A 125 -5.17 22.86 -18.51
CA ARG A 125 -4.30 23.51 -19.51
C ARG A 125 -5.00 23.80 -20.83
N LEU A 126 -5.88 22.93 -21.29
CA LEU A 126 -6.66 23.17 -22.51
C LEU A 126 -7.57 24.39 -22.36
N VAL A 127 -8.26 24.50 -21.21
CA VAL A 127 -9.14 25.63 -20.91
C VAL A 127 -8.33 26.94 -20.81
N GLU A 128 -7.19 26.92 -20.12
CA GLU A 128 -6.28 28.08 -20.03
C GLU A 128 -5.76 28.54 -21.40
N GLY A 129 -5.45 27.59 -22.29
CA GLY A 129 -5.07 27.87 -23.67
C GLY A 129 -6.16 28.63 -24.43
N HIS A 130 -7.41 28.14 -24.39
CA HIS A 130 -8.55 28.80 -25.04
C HIS A 130 -8.84 30.20 -24.47
N ILE A 131 -8.73 30.37 -23.15
CA ILE A 131 -8.90 31.69 -22.52
C ILE A 131 -7.82 32.66 -23.02
N SER A 132 -6.58 32.19 -23.12
CA SER A 132 -5.45 33.01 -23.57
C SER A 132 -5.61 33.43 -25.04
N GLU A 133 -6.04 32.52 -25.90
CA GLU A 133 -6.36 32.82 -27.31
C GLU A 133 -7.43 33.90 -27.41
N GLN A 134 -8.55 33.76 -26.70
CA GLN A 134 -9.65 34.73 -26.73
C GLN A 134 -9.24 36.13 -26.26
N GLN A 135 -8.26 36.25 -25.35
CA GLN A 135 -7.74 37.54 -24.89
C GLN A 135 -6.78 38.21 -25.88
N HIS A 136 -6.17 37.47 -26.81
CA HIS A 136 -5.26 38.04 -27.81
C HIS A 136 -5.97 38.45 -29.11
N TYR A 137 -7.19 37.96 -29.35
CA TYR A 137 -8.01 38.29 -30.53
C TYR A 137 -9.06 39.38 -30.27
N ASN A 138 -9.12 39.95 -29.06
CA ASN A 138 -9.90 41.15 -28.72
C ASN A 138 -8.96 42.31 -28.38
#